data_AF-A0A1D2N5Z3-F1
#
_entry.id   AF-A0A1D2N5Z3-F1
#
_cell.length_a   1.000
_cell.length_b   1.000
_cell.length_c   1.000
_cell.angle_alpha   90.00
_cell.angle_beta   90.00
_cell.angle_gamma   90.00
#
_symmetry.space_group_name_H-M   'P 1'
#
loop_
_entity.id
_entity.type
_entity.pdbx_description
1 polymer ?
#
loop_
_entity_poly.entity_id
_entity_poly.type
_entity_poly.pdbx_seq_one_letter_code
_entity_poly.pdbx_strand_id
1 'polypeptide(L)'
;MESSVHRHKAIGRHLTPTNIDKVKEILSDQSDNEYPVFRCGKKQDYVKTVAVGIFNVTKRKWYIYMEPPATSSPVAILPLDM
;
A
#
# COMPACT_ATOMS: atom_id res chain seq x y z
N MET A 1 14.86 9.11 10.45
CA MET A 1 14.88 7.63 10.60
C MET A 1 13.58 7.09 11.18
N GLU A 2 12.89 7.83 12.06
CA GLU A 2 11.69 7.34 12.77
C GLU A 2 10.50 6.97 11.86
N SER A 3 10.25 7.68 10.77
CA SER A 3 9.15 7.37 9.85
C SER A 3 9.26 5.99 9.17
N SER A 4 10.46 5.43 9.03
CA SER A 4 10.65 4.08 8.52
C SER A 4 10.30 3.03 9.57
N VAL A 5 10.64 3.29 10.83
CA VAL A 5 10.36 2.42 11.97
C VAL A 5 8.85 2.36 12.23
N HIS A 6 8.17 3.51 12.23
CA HIS A 6 6.72 3.58 12.40
C HIS A 6 5.98 2.80 11.32
N ARG A 7 6.31 3.01 10.03
CA ARG A 7 5.67 2.27 8.93
C ARG A 7 5.95 0.78 9.00
N HIS A 8 7.16 0.37 9.36
CA HIS A 8 7.48 -1.05 9.55
C HIS A 8 6.68 -1.66 10.69
N LYS A 9 6.53 -0.95 11.81
CA LYS A 9 5.69 -1.35 12.95
C LYS A 9 4.21 -1.41 12.58
N ALA A 10 3.71 -0.45 11.81
CA ALA A 10 2.33 -0.41 11.32
C ALA A 10 2.04 -1.64 10.44
N ILE A 11 2.90 -1.93 9.46
CA ILE A 11 2.82 -3.15 8.64
C ILE A 11 2.84 -4.40 9.53
N GLY A 12 3.72 -4.46 10.52
CA GLY A 12 3.84 -5.58 11.44
C GLY A 12 2.64 -5.82 12.38
N ARG A 13 1.70 -4.86 12.48
CA ARG A 13 0.44 -5.07 13.22
C ARG A 13 -0.59 -5.87 12.43
N HIS A 14 -0.43 -5.97 11.11
CA HIS A 14 -1.31 -6.76 10.27
C HIS A 14 -0.93 -8.23 10.32
N LEU A 15 -1.92 -9.10 10.15
CA LEU A 15 -1.67 -10.52 9.93
C LEU A 15 -0.95 -10.73 8.59
N THR A 16 -0.16 -11.79 8.51
CA THR A 16 0.47 -12.20 7.24
C THR A 16 -0.58 -12.28 6.14
N PRO A 17 -0.42 -11.54 5.03
CA PRO A 17 -1.44 -11.48 3.99
C PRO A 17 -1.53 -12.83 3.26
N THR A 18 -2.73 -13.42 3.23
CA THR A 18 -3.01 -14.69 2.56
C THR A 18 -3.66 -14.54 1.20
N ASN A 19 -4.12 -13.32 0.87
CA ASN A 19 -4.76 -12.99 -0.38
C ASN A 19 -4.53 -11.51 -0.74
N ILE A 20 -4.94 -11.14 -1.96
CA ILE A 20 -4.73 -9.79 -2.49
C ILE A 20 -5.48 -8.72 -1.70
N ASP A 21 -6.65 -9.03 -1.13
CA ASP A 21 -7.45 -8.04 -0.39
C ASP A 21 -6.74 -7.65 0.91
N LYS A 22 -6.11 -8.61 1.59
CA LYS A 22 -5.24 -8.31 2.75
C LYS A 22 -4.01 -7.50 2.37
N VAL A 23 -3.41 -7.75 1.21
CA VAL A 23 -2.32 -6.89 0.70
C VAL A 23 -2.82 -5.46 0.47
N LYS A 24 -4.00 -5.29 -0.12
CA LYS A 24 -4.61 -3.97 -0.35
C LYS A 24 -4.92 -3.25 0.95
N GLU A 25 -5.46 -3.93 1.95
CA GLU A 25 -5.72 -3.38 3.29
C GLU A 25 -4.43 -2.85 3.93
N ILE A 26 -3.35 -3.66 3.96
CA ILE A 26 -2.05 -3.26 4.52
C ILE A 26 -1.51 -2.01 3.81
N LEU A 27 -1.52 -2.01 2.47
CA LEU A 27 -0.99 -0.91 1.67
C LEU A 27 -1.88 0.34 1.69
N SER A 28 -3.10 0.23 2.21
CA SER A 28 -4.04 1.35 2.42
C SER A 28 -4.04 1.86 3.86
N ASP A 29 -3.27 1.24 4.75
CA ASP A 29 -3.33 1.50 6.19
C ASP A 29 -2.94 2.96 6.52
N GLN A 30 -3.84 3.61 7.24
CA GLN A 30 -3.72 4.99 7.73
C GLN A 30 -3.92 5.10 9.25
N SER A 31 -3.83 3.98 9.97
CA SER A 31 -4.06 3.92 11.42
C SER A 31 -2.99 4.61 12.26
N ASP A 32 -1.77 4.78 11.73
CA ASP A 32 -0.73 5.59 12.35
C ASP A 32 -0.93 7.07 11.99
N ASN A 33 -1.13 7.91 13.01
CA ASN A 33 -1.43 9.33 12.82
C ASN A 33 -0.21 10.16 12.39
N GLU A 34 1.01 9.66 12.62
CA GLU A 34 2.25 10.38 12.32
C GLU A 34 2.86 9.90 11.00
N TYR A 35 2.98 8.58 10.82
CA TYR A 35 3.61 7.99 9.64
C TYR A 35 2.83 6.77 9.14
N PRO A 36 1.65 7.00 8.52
CA PRO A 36 0.85 5.93 7.95
C PRO A 36 1.55 5.20 6.80
N VAL A 37 1.10 4.00 6.49
CA VAL A 37 1.62 3.23 5.33
C VAL A 37 1.22 3.94 4.04
N PHE A 38 -0.07 4.26 3.89
CA PHE A 38 -0.55 5.11 2.80
C PHE A 38 -0.53 6.57 3.23
N ARG A 39 0.31 7.38 2.59
CA ARG A 39 0.56 8.76 3.01
C ARG A 39 -0.28 9.73 2.20
N CYS A 40 -1.06 10.56 2.89
CA CYS A 40 -1.96 11.53 2.25
C CYS A 40 -1.40 12.97 2.19
N GLY A 41 -0.14 13.20 2.59
CA GLY A 41 0.45 14.55 2.55
C GLY A 41 -0.12 15.50 3.62
N LYS A 42 -0.35 15.03 4.86
CA LYS A 42 -0.85 15.87 5.97
C LYS A 42 0.28 16.75 6.52
N LYS A 43 -0.03 17.80 7.30
CA LYS A 43 0.98 18.78 7.79
C LYS A 43 2.18 18.15 8.54
N GLN A 44 1.95 17.07 9.30
CA GLN A 44 3.00 16.33 10.02
C GLN A 44 3.73 15.31 9.13
N ASP A 45 3.07 14.86 8.05
CA ASP A 45 3.61 13.93 7.05
C ASP A 45 3.41 14.50 5.64
N TYR A 46 4.24 15.47 5.27
CA TYR A 46 4.10 16.24 4.03
C TYR A 46 4.34 15.44 2.76
N VAL A 47 4.84 14.21 2.88
CA VAL A 47 5.07 13.33 1.74
C VAL A 47 3.78 12.57 1.44
N LYS A 48 3.53 12.36 0.14
CA LYS A 48 2.35 11.65 -0.34
C LYS A 48 2.76 10.35 -1.03
N THR A 49 1.98 9.30 -0.84
CA THR A 49 2.06 8.11 -1.68
C THR A 49 1.57 8.49 -3.08
N VAL A 50 2.47 8.41 -4.07
CA VAL A 50 2.15 8.76 -5.47
C VAL A 50 1.45 7.60 -6.16
N ALA A 51 1.89 6.37 -5.90
CA ALA A 51 1.30 5.16 -6.45
C ALA A 51 1.54 3.95 -5.55
N VAL A 52 0.68 2.94 -5.69
CA VAL A 52 0.86 1.60 -5.12
C VAL A 52 0.90 0.58 -6.25
N GLY A 53 1.92 -0.29 -6.23
CA GLY A 53 2.05 -1.42 -7.15
C GLY A 53 1.86 -2.75 -6.43
N ILE A 54 1.00 -3.63 -6.94
CA ILE A 54 0.81 -5.00 -6.43
C ILE A 54 1.14 -5.99 -7.55
N PHE A 55 2.18 -6.79 -7.35
CA PHE A 55 2.54 -7.91 -8.23
C PHE A 55 1.79 -9.16 -7.79
N ASN A 56 0.82 -9.60 -8.60
CA ASN A 56 0.15 -10.89 -8.41
C ASN A 56 0.78 -11.91 -9.36
N VAL A 57 1.79 -12.62 -8.86
CA VAL A 57 2.56 -13.60 -9.64
C VAL A 57 1.72 -14.80 -10.08
N THR A 58 0.77 -15.25 -9.25
CA THR A 58 -0.15 -16.35 -9.59
C THR A 58 -1.04 -16.00 -10.77
N LYS A 59 -1.51 -14.74 -10.84
CA LYS A 59 -2.33 -14.24 -11.95
C LYS A 59 -1.51 -13.60 -13.08
N ARG A 60 -0.17 -13.52 -12.94
CA ARG A 60 0.75 -12.81 -13.84
C ARG A 60 0.27 -11.39 -14.17
N LYS A 61 -0.13 -10.64 -13.15
CA LYS A 61 -0.66 -9.28 -13.29
C LYS A 61 0.04 -8.32 -12.32
N TRP A 62 0.36 -7.13 -12.81
CA TRP A 62 0.77 -6.00 -12.00
C TRP A 62 -0.34 -4.96 -11.96
N TYR A 63 -0.87 -4.72 -10.76
CA TYR A 63 -1.92 -3.74 -10.51
C TYR A 63 -1.30 -2.44 -10.01
N ILE A 64 -1.66 -1.31 -10.61
CA ILE A 64 -1.18 0.02 -10.23
C ILE A 64 -2.36 0.86 -9.75
N TYR A 65 -2.22 1.49 -8.59
CA TYR A 65 -3.23 2.36 -7.96
C TYR A 65 -2.63 3.75 -7.70
N MET A 66 -3.43 4.80 -7.82
CA MET A 66 -3.06 6.18 -7.43
C MET A 66 -3.71 6.61 -6.10
N GLU A 67 -4.67 5.81 -5.62
CA GLU A 67 -5.44 5.99 -4.39
C GLU A 67 -5.32 4.72 -3.53
N PRO A 68 -5.78 4.71 -2.27
CA PRO A 68 -5.70 3.53 -1.40
C PRO A 68 -6.32 2.28 -2.07
N PRO A 69 -5.55 1.19 -2.28
CA PRO A 69 -6.05 0.02 -3.02
C PRO A 69 -7.26 -0.69 -2.38
N ALA A 70 -7.50 -0.52 -1.09
CA ALA A 70 -8.62 -1.13 -0.39
C ALA A 70 -9.98 -0.51 -0.76
N THR A 71 -9.98 0.74 -1.23
CA THR A 71 -11.21 1.51 -1.54
C THR A 71 -11.23 2.03 -2.97
N SER A 72 -10.24 1.68 -3.80
CA SER A 72 -10.11 2.15 -5.17
C SER A 72 -9.88 1.03 -6.18
N SER A 73 -10.12 1.35 -7.45
CA SER A 73 -9.79 0.47 -8.57
C SER A 73 -8.40 0.80 -9.11
N PRO A 74 -7.67 -0.18 -9.66
CA PRO A 74 -6.38 0.09 -10.29
C PRO A 74 -6.55 1.00 -11.51
N VAL A 75 -5.65 1.96 -11.66
CA VAL A 75 -5.57 2.82 -12.85
C VAL A 75 -4.97 2.11 -14.05
N ALA A 76 -4.15 1.07 -13.80
CA ALA A 76 -3.59 0.21 -14.82
C ALA A 76 -3.42 -1.21 -14.30
N ILE A 77 -3.61 -2.18 -15.20
CA ILE A 77 -3.31 -3.60 -14.95
C ILE A 77 -2.42 -4.06 -16.10
N LEU A 78 -1.15 -4.32 -15.80
CA LEU A 78 -0.16 -4.73 -16.80
C LEU A 78 0.05 -6.24 -16.69
N PRO A 79 0.15 -6.98 -17.81
CA PRO A 79 0.56 -8.38 -17.78
C PRO A 79 2.03 -8.47 -17.31
N LEU A 80 2.36 -9.51 -16.56
CA LEU A 80 3.73 -9.88 -16.27
C LEU A 80 4.15 -10.94 -17.29
N ASP A 81 4.79 -10.49 -18.37
CA ASP A 81 5.50 -11.39 -19.27
C ASP A 81 6.78 -11.83 -18.57
N MET A 82 6.86 -13.12 -18.25
CA MET A 82 8.00 -13.79 -17.62
C MET A 82 8.50 -14.91 -18.52
#